data_AF-A0A7V9U6G6-F1
#
_entry.id   AF-A0A7V9U6G6-F1
#
_cell.length_a   1.000
_cell.length_b   1.000
_cell.length_c   1.000
_cell.angle_alpha   90.00
_cell.angle_beta   90.00
_cell.angle_gamma   90.00
#
_symmetry.space_group_name_H-M   'P 1'
#
loop_
_entity.id
_entity.type
_entity.pdbx_description
1 polymer ?
#
loop_
_entity_poly.entity_id
_entity_poly.type
_entity_poly.pdbx_seq_one_letter_code
_entity_poly.pdbx_strand_id
1 'polypeptide(L)'
;IKVLDQSTLAIPDRLGNGRADSFRNILDNPRIGLYFLVPGRQETLRVNGGARLVRDQWLLDEMAMKGKPAQLALVVDVEEVFFHCAKCVVRSGLWDSERWADASGLASMGQVMRDHIKLDIPVEAIERSLQRDIETRLY
;
A
#
# COMPACT_ATOMS: atom_id res chain seq x y z
N ILE A 1 -3.90 -8.30 -3.01
CA ILE A 1 -4.56 -8.16 -4.32
C ILE A 1 -5.18 -9.50 -4.68
N LYS A 2 -6.35 -9.49 -5.31
CA LYS A 2 -7.01 -10.68 -5.84
C LYS A 2 -7.05 -10.57 -7.36
N VAL A 3 -6.71 -11.64 -8.06
CA VAL A 3 -6.88 -11.74 -9.52
C VAL A 3 -8.28 -12.34 -9.73
N LEU A 4 -9.18 -11.58 -10.37
CA LEU A 4 -10.54 -12.04 -10.61
C LEU A 4 -10.62 -12.87 -11.90
N ASP A 5 -9.90 -12.42 -12.93
CA ASP A 5 -9.79 -13.10 -14.22
C ASP A 5 -8.48 -12.67 -14.95
N GLN A 6 -8.39 -12.92 -16.26
CA GLN A 6 -7.21 -12.61 -17.07
C GLN A 6 -6.86 -11.12 -17.16
N SER A 7 -7.84 -10.23 -17.00
CA SER A 7 -7.68 -8.78 -17.17
C SER A 7 -8.31 -7.96 -16.03
N THR A 8 -8.73 -8.59 -14.95
CA THR A 8 -9.39 -7.90 -13.83
C THR A 8 -8.72 -8.20 -12.51
N LEU A 9 -8.36 -7.13 -11.78
CA LEU A 9 -7.77 -7.20 -10.45
C LEU A 9 -8.70 -6.54 -9.42
N ALA A 10 -8.67 -7.02 -8.18
CA ALA A 10 -9.35 -6.40 -7.06
C ALA A 10 -8.39 -6.11 -5.90
N ILE A 11 -8.45 -4.89 -5.39
CA ILE A 11 -7.66 -4.41 -4.25
C ILE A 11 -8.64 -4.05 -3.13
N PRO A 12 -8.67 -4.81 -2.02
CA PRO A 12 -9.54 -4.49 -0.90
C PRO A 12 -9.03 -3.25 -0.14
N ASP A 13 -9.94 -2.36 0.22
CA ASP A 13 -9.68 -1.34 1.24
C ASP A 13 -9.65 -1.99 2.62
N ARG A 14 -8.60 -1.71 3.38
CA ARG A 14 -8.34 -2.33 4.68
C ARG A 14 -8.11 -1.27 5.73
N LEU A 15 -8.11 -1.69 7.00
CA LEU A 15 -7.79 -0.80 8.09
C LEU A 15 -6.42 -0.13 7.84
N GLY A 16 -6.42 1.19 7.87
CA GLY A 16 -5.25 2.01 7.59
C GLY A 16 -5.43 3.40 8.19
N ASN A 17 -4.89 4.41 7.53
CA ASN A 17 -4.93 5.81 8.00
C ASN A 17 -6.30 6.51 7.84
N GLY A 18 -7.33 5.81 7.33
CA GLY A 18 -8.68 6.35 7.13
C GLY A 18 -8.78 7.42 6.04
N ARG A 19 -7.75 7.58 5.20
CA ARG A 19 -7.75 8.56 4.11
C ARG A 19 -8.32 7.97 2.83
N ALA A 20 -9.19 8.73 2.18
CA ALA A 20 -9.84 8.35 0.93
C ALA A 20 -9.37 9.18 -0.27
N ASP A 21 -8.21 9.85 -0.17
CA ASP A 21 -7.70 10.75 -1.23
C ASP A 21 -7.54 10.03 -2.57
N SER A 22 -6.91 8.84 -2.57
CA SER A 22 -6.76 8.05 -3.79
C SER A 22 -8.11 7.60 -4.37
N PHE A 23 -9.09 7.28 -3.53
CA PHE A 23 -10.44 6.92 -3.99
C PHE A 23 -11.16 8.10 -4.61
N ARG A 24 -11.01 9.31 -4.05
CA ARG A 24 -11.54 10.54 -4.66
C ARG A 24 -10.90 10.81 -6.02
N ASN A 25 -9.58 10.61 -6.14
CA ASN A 25 -8.89 10.74 -7.42
C ASN A 25 -9.46 9.77 -8.47
N ILE A 26 -9.78 8.53 -8.10
CA ILE A 26 -10.40 7.56 -9.01
C ILE A 26 -11.82 7.95 -9.43
N LEU A 27 -12.60 8.54 -8.52
CA LEU A 27 -13.95 9.01 -8.84
C LEU A 27 -13.95 10.19 -9.83
N ASP A 28 -12.92 11.05 -9.76
CA ASP A 28 -12.74 12.17 -10.69
C ASP A 28 -12.08 11.71 -12.01
N ASN A 29 -11.09 10.83 -11.92
CA ASN A 29 -10.36 10.28 -13.06
C ASN A 29 -10.11 8.77 -12.84
N PRO A 30 -10.77 7.89 -13.58
CA PRO A 30 -10.70 6.45 -13.35
C PRO A 30 -9.38 5.81 -13.80
N ARG A 31 -8.39 6.56 -14.29
CA ARG A 31 -7.12 5.99 -14.74
C ARG A 31 -6.21 5.66 -13.56
N ILE A 32 -5.62 4.47 -13.59
CA ILE A 32 -4.71 3.98 -12.55
C ILE A 32 -3.45 3.35 -13.15
N GLY A 33 -2.34 3.48 -12.42
CA GLY A 33 -1.13 2.69 -12.61
C GLY A 33 -0.77 1.96 -11.31
N LEU A 34 -0.50 0.68 -11.40
CA LEU A 34 -0.03 -0.18 -10.31
C LEU A 34 1.41 -0.61 -10.58
N TYR A 35 2.25 -0.56 -9.56
CA TYR A 35 3.60 -1.14 -9.58
C TYR A 35 3.69 -2.29 -8.58
N PHE A 36 4.14 -3.44 -9.04
CA PHE A 36 4.39 -4.62 -8.21
C PHE A 36 5.88 -4.79 -8.01
N LEU A 37 6.28 -4.78 -6.74
CA LEU A 37 7.62 -5.06 -6.26
C LEU A 37 7.56 -6.33 -5.42
N VAL A 38 8.41 -7.30 -5.74
CA VAL A 38 8.50 -8.57 -5.00
C VAL A 38 9.90 -8.65 -4.39
N PRO A 39 10.03 -8.72 -3.06
CA PRO A 39 11.33 -8.86 -2.42
C PRO A 39 12.15 -10.01 -3.02
N GLY A 40 13.40 -9.73 -3.36
CA GLY A 40 14.32 -10.68 -4.01
C GLY A 40 14.16 -10.81 -5.53
N ARG A 41 13.11 -10.23 -6.14
CA ARG A 41 12.98 -10.12 -7.61
C ARG A 41 13.40 -8.74 -8.07
N GLN A 42 14.32 -8.69 -9.03
CA GLN A 42 14.92 -7.43 -9.45
C GLN A 42 14.05 -6.68 -10.47
N GLU A 43 13.39 -7.40 -11.37
CA GLU A 43 12.41 -6.85 -12.29
C GLU A 43 11.12 -6.47 -11.55
N THR A 44 10.47 -5.41 -12.04
CA THR A 44 9.17 -4.97 -11.53
C THR A 44 8.10 -5.08 -12.60
N LEU A 45 6.84 -5.22 -12.20
CA LEU A 45 5.70 -5.28 -13.11
C LEU A 45 4.88 -4.00 -12.95
N ARG A 46 4.58 -3.35 -14.06
CA ARG A 46 3.64 -2.24 -14.13
C ARG A 46 2.37 -2.68 -14.83
N VAL A 47 1.23 -2.32 -14.25
CA VAL A 47 -0.11 -2.53 -14.82
C VAL A 47 -0.77 -1.17 -14.91
N ASN A 48 -1.30 -0.80 -16.08
CA ASN A 48 -2.15 0.38 -16.20
C ASN A 48 -3.54 -0.02 -16.69
N GLY A 49 -4.53 0.80 -16.35
CA GLY A 49 -5.89 0.57 -16.77
C GLY A 49 -6.90 1.57 -16.23
N GLY A 50 -8.16 1.15 -16.24
CA GLY A 50 -9.27 1.83 -15.58
C GLY A 50 -9.54 1.22 -14.21
N ALA A 51 -10.08 2.01 -13.28
CA ALA A 51 -10.47 1.53 -11.97
C ALA A 51 -11.82 2.09 -11.54
N ARG A 52 -12.52 1.29 -10.73
CA ARG A 52 -13.81 1.65 -10.13
C ARG A 52 -13.89 1.16 -8.70
N LEU A 53 -14.64 1.88 -7.87
CA LEU A 53 -14.94 1.49 -6.50
C LEU A 53 -16.20 0.63 -6.47
N VAL A 54 -16.14 -0.49 -5.76
CA VAL A 54 -17.26 -1.43 -5.64
C VAL A 54 -17.54 -1.80 -4.19
N ARG A 55 -18.79 -2.16 -3.91
CA ARG A 55 -19.27 -2.61 -2.59
C ARG A 55 -19.99 -3.95 -2.65
N ASP A 56 -19.80 -4.70 -3.72
CA ASP A 56 -20.40 -6.02 -3.92
C ASP A 56 -20.01 -6.96 -2.79
N GLN A 57 -20.99 -7.36 -1.97
CA GLN A 57 -20.75 -8.11 -0.73
C GLN A 57 -20.00 -9.41 -0.97
N TRP A 58 -20.35 -10.15 -2.02
CA TRP A 58 -19.70 -11.42 -2.37
C TRP A 58 -18.19 -11.24 -2.57
N LEU A 59 -17.77 -10.16 -3.22
CA LEU A 59 -16.36 -9.88 -3.50
C LEU A 59 -15.64 -9.40 -2.23
N LEU A 60 -16.29 -8.56 -1.42
CA LEU A 60 -15.75 -8.08 -0.15
C LEU A 60 -15.53 -9.22 0.85
N ASP A 61 -16.45 -10.19 0.88
CA ASP A 61 -16.35 -11.40 1.70
C ASP A 61 -15.23 -12.32 1.21
N GLU A 62 -15.10 -12.51 -0.11
CA GLU A 62 -14.01 -13.29 -0.71
C GLU A 62 -12.62 -12.69 -0.46
N MET A 63 -12.54 -11.40 -0.14
CA MET A 63 -11.29 -10.69 0.17
C MET A 63 -11.10 -10.46 1.68
N ALA A 64 -11.91 -11.09 2.52
CA ALA A 64 -11.83 -10.98 3.97
C ALA A 64 -10.45 -11.41 4.50
N MET A 65 -9.98 -10.73 5.54
CA MET A 65 -8.78 -11.11 6.28
C MET A 65 -9.11 -11.25 7.76
N LYS A 66 -8.66 -12.36 8.37
CA LYS A 66 -8.95 -12.69 9.78
C LYS A 66 -10.45 -12.61 10.11
N GLY A 67 -11.31 -13.03 9.17
CA GLY A 67 -12.77 -13.02 9.33
C GLY A 67 -13.42 -11.64 9.21
N LYS A 68 -12.67 -10.59 8.87
CA LYS A 68 -13.21 -9.25 8.63
C LYS A 68 -13.28 -8.99 7.11
N PRO A 69 -14.48 -8.77 6.54
CA PRO A 69 -14.60 -8.38 5.14
C PRO A 69 -14.04 -6.97 4.92
N ALA A 70 -13.61 -6.69 3.69
CA ALA A 70 -13.28 -5.34 3.28
C ALA A 70 -14.55 -4.47 3.25
N GLN A 71 -14.44 -3.15 3.43
CA GLN A 71 -15.60 -2.24 3.35
C GLN A 71 -15.82 -1.69 1.93
N LEU A 72 -14.78 -1.75 1.11
CA LEU A 72 -14.73 -1.24 -0.24
C LEU A 72 -13.67 -2.05 -1.00
N ALA A 73 -13.84 -2.16 -2.31
CA ALA A 73 -12.79 -2.66 -3.17
C ALA A 73 -12.58 -1.74 -4.36
N LEU A 74 -11.32 -1.61 -4.77
CA LEU A 74 -10.95 -1.02 -6.04
C LEU A 74 -10.80 -2.15 -7.05
N VAL A 75 -11.69 -2.20 -8.05
CA VAL A 75 -11.57 -3.11 -9.18
C VAL A 75 -10.85 -2.40 -10.31
N VAL A 76 -9.85 -3.06 -10.88
CA VAL A 76 -9.00 -2.53 -11.95
C VAL A 76 -9.19 -3.40 -13.18
N ASP A 77 -9.66 -2.77 -14.25
CA ASP A 77 -9.72 -3.35 -15.59
C ASP A 77 -8.38 -3.05 -16.28
N VAL A 78 -7.58 -4.09 -16.52
CA VAL A 78 -6.22 -4.01 -17.04
C VAL A 78 -6.24 -3.72 -18.54
N GLU A 79 -5.57 -2.63 -18.94
CA GLU A 79 -5.41 -2.25 -20.35
C GLU A 79 -4.03 -2.63 -20.88
N GLU A 80 -2.99 -2.52 -20.04
CA GLU A 80 -1.61 -2.77 -20.46
C GLU A 80 -0.75 -3.24 -19.28
N VAL A 81 0.23 -4.11 -19.60
CA VAL A 81 1.14 -4.71 -18.63
C VAL A 81 2.56 -4.70 -19.19
N PHE A 82 3.51 -4.19 -18.39
CA PHE A 82 4.91 -4.10 -18.78
C PHE A 82 5.83 -4.58 -17.68
N PHE A 83 6.90 -5.28 -18.07
CA PHE A 83 8.05 -5.47 -17.19
C PHE A 83 8.97 -4.25 -17.28
N HIS A 84 9.42 -3.76 -16.12
CA HIS A 84 10.46 -2.76 -16.02
C HIS A 84 11.77 -3.40 -15.59
N CYS A 85 12.87 -2.93 -16.21
CA CYS A 85 14.19 -3.51 -16.03
C CYS A 85 14.70 -3.42 -14.58
N ALA A 86 15.51 -4.40 -14.20
CA ALA A 86 16.12 -4.54 -12.88
C ALA A 86 17.09 -3.42 -12.46
N LYS A 87 17.53 -2.56 -13.38
CA LYS A 87 18.66 -1.63 -13.16
C LYS A 87 18.49 -0.73 -11.94
N CYS A 88 17.28 -0.21 -11.70
CA CYS A 88 17.02 0.67 -10.55
C CYS A 88 17.14 -0.10 -9.22
N VAL A 89 16.52 -1.28 -9.15
CA VAL A 89 16.51 -2.17 -7.97
C VAL A 89 17.91 -2.66 -7.64
N VAL A 90 18.69 -3.05 -8.65
CA VAL A 90 20.09 -3.47 -8.49
C VAL A 90 20.96 -2.32 -8.00
N ARG A 91 20.86 -1.15 -8.64
CA ARG A 91 21.68 0.02 -8.27
C ARG A 91 21.38 0.55 -6.86
N SER A 92 20.12 0.49 -6.43
CA SER A 92 19.74 0.94 -5.09
C SER A 92 20.03 -0.10 -4.00
N GLY A 93 20.43 -1.33 -4.36
CA GLY A 93 20.54 -2.43 -3.41
C GLY A 93 19.22 -2.73 -2.71
N LEU A 94 18.07 -2.50 -3.36
CA LEU A 94 16.75 -2.52 -2.69
C LEU A 94 16.46 -3.86 -2.01
N TRP A 95 17.02 -4.96 -2.51
CA TRP A 95 16.85 -6.31 -1.94
C TRP A 95 18.15 -6.89 -1.39
N ASP A 96 19.18 -6.07 -1.21
CA ASP A 96 20.49 -6.47 -0.68
C ASP A 96 20.64 -5.93 0.75
N SER A 97 20.01 -6.63 1.69
CA SER A 97 19.92 -6.19 3.09
C SER A 97 21.29 -6.06 3.78
N GLU A 98 22.30 -6.80 3.31
CA GLU A 98 23.68 -6.69 3.82
C GLU A 98 24.34 -5.36 3.46
N ARG A 99 23.85 -4.69 2.40
CA ARG A 99 24.36 -3.39 1.94
C ARG A 99 23.53 -2.19 2.39
N TRP A 100 22.41 -2.41 3.09
CA TRP A 100 21.61 -1.29 3.58
C TRP A 100 22.40 -0.49 4.62
N ALA A 101 22.32 0.83 4.50
CA ALA A 101 22.95 1.72 5.46
C ALA A 101 22.27 1.59 6.84
N ASP A 102 23.03 1.85 7.90
CA ASP A 102 22.47 1.94 9.24
C ASP A 102 21.49 3.12 9.32
N ALA A 103 20.24 2.80 9.67
CA ALA A 103 19.15 3.75 9.82
C ALA A 103 19.02 4.28 11.26
N SER A 104 19.85 3.83 12.21
CA SER A 104 19.74 4.17 13.63
C SER A 104 19.81 5.67 13.95
N GLY A 105 20.48 6.46 13.10
CA GLY A 105 20.60 7.91 13.24
C GLY A 105 19.46 8.73 12.61
N LEU A 106 18.49 8.09 11.96
CA LEU A 106 17.34 8.78 11.37
C LEU A 106 16.28 9.12 12.42
N ALA A 107 15.54 10.19 12.17
CA ALA A 107 14.41 10.57 13.03
C ALA A 107 13.35 9.47 13.04
N SER A 108 12.80 9.17 14.22
CA SER A 108 11.71 8.21 14.35
C SER A 108 10.43 8.74 13.70
N MET A 109 9.50 7.84 13.37
CA MET A 109 8.18 8.26 12.86
C MET A 109 7.47 9.21 13.85
N GLY A 110 7.60 8.98 15.16
CA GLY A 110 7.02 9.84 16.19
C GLY A 110 7.62 11.26 16.17
N GLN A 111 8.94 11.38 16.01
CA GLN A 111 9.62 12.66 15.87
C GLN A 111 9.17 13.41 14.61
N VAL A 112 9.17 12.72 13.46
CA VAL A 112 8.73 13.28 12.18
C VAL A 112 7.29 13.78 12.26
N MET A 113 6.39 13.00 12.87
CA MET A 113 4.99 13.40 13.06
C MET A 113 4.85 14.63 13.96
N ARG A 114 5.51 14.65 15.12
CA ARG A 114 5.46 15.80 16.03
C ARG A 114 5.93 17.07 15.33
N ASP A 115 7.06 17.00 14.64
CA ASP A 115 7.72 18.19 14.07
C ASP A 115 6.97 18.71 12.84
N HIS A 116 6.49 17.82 11.94
CA HIS A 116 5.74 18.24 10.75
C HIS A 116 4.31 18.69 11.04
N ILE A 117 3.62 18.01 11.98
CA ILE A 117 2.22 18.29 12.30
C ILE A 117 2.11 19.33 13.44
N LYS A 118 3.24 19.64 14.11
CA LYS A 118 3.33 20.54 15.27
C LYS A 118 2.44 20.09 16.42
N LEU A 119 2.45 18.80 16.72
CA LEU A 119 1.67 18.22 17.80
C LEU A 119 2.29 18.59 19.16
N ASP A 120 1.45 19.03 20.09
CA ASP A 120 1.84 19.20 21.50
C ASP A 120 1.67 17.88 22.26
N ILE A 121 2.36 16.84 21.78
CA ILE A 121 2.33 15.49 22.34
C ILE A 121 3.78 14.99 22.45
N PRO A 122 4.19 14.39 23.58
CA PRO A 122 5.52 13.79 23.70
C PRO A 122 5.75 12.69 22.65
N VAL A 123 6.95 12.63 22.08
CA VAL A 123 7.32 11.67 21.02
C VAL A 123 7.09 10.23 21.49
N GLU A 124 7.43 9.94 22.74
CA GLU A 124 7.31 8.60 23.33
C GLU A 124 5.85 8.16 23.41
N ALA A 125 4.92 9.11 23.59
CA ALA A 125 3.49 8.82 23.58
C ALA A 125 3.00 8.47 22.16
N ILE A 126 3.50 9.20 21.15
CA ILE A 126 3.20 8.93 19.73
C ILE A 126 3.75 7.56 19.34
N GLU A 127 5.00 7.26 19.68
CA GLU A 127 5.65 5.98 19.36
C GLU A 127 4.94 4.79 20.01
N ARG A 128 4.55 4.90 21.30
CA ARG A 128 3.73 3.86 21.94
C ARG A 128 2.42 3.62 21.21
N SER A 129 1.78 4.69 20.72
CA SER A 129 0.55 4.56 19.95
C SER A 129 0.78 3.87 18.61
N LEU A 130 1.86 4.22 17.89
CA LEU A 130 2.22 3.60 16.61
C LEU A 130 2.55 2.12 16.77
N GLN A 131 3.33 1.75 17.80
CA GLN A 131 3.67 0.36 18.10
C GLN A 131 2.41 -0.47 18.40
N ARG A 132 1.50 0.07 19.23
CA ARG A 132 0.22 -0.58 19.54
C ARG A 132 -0.65 -0.80 18.29
N ASP A 133 -0.66 0.17 17.36
CA ASP A 133 -1.40 0.05 16.11
C ASP A 133 -0.85 -1.09 15.24
N ILE A 134 0.47 -1.22 15.12
CA ILE A 134 1.11 -2.35 14.42
C ILE A 134 0.71 -3.69 15.06
N GLU A 135 0.74 -3.79 16.40
CA GLU A 135 0.43 -5.05 17.09
C GLU A 135 -1.04 -5.46 17.01
N THR A 136 -1.95 -4.48 17.01
CA THR A 136 -3.39 -4.74 17.21
C THR A 136 -4.27 -4.49 16.00
N ARG A 137 -3.80 -3.73 14.99
CA ARG A 137 -4.62 -3.16 13.91
C ARG A 137 -4.06 -3.37 12.49
N LEU A 138 -3.17 -4.34 12.30
CA LEU A 138 -2.69 -4.75 10.95
C LEU A 138 -3.81 -5.19 9.98
N TYR A 139 -4.93 -5.75 10.49
CA TYR A 139 -6.04 -6.29 9.70
C TYR A 139 -7.42 -6.10 10.36
#